data_AF-A0A4U8SZA6-F1
#
_entry.id   AF-A0A4U8SZA6-F1
#
_cell.length_a   1.000
_cell.length_b   1.000
_cell.length_c   1.000
_cell.angle_alpha   90.00
_cell.angle_beta   90.00
_cell.angle_gamma   90.00
#
_symmetry.space_group_name_H-M   'P 1'
#
loop_
_entity.id
_entity.type
_entity.pdbx_description
1 polymer ?
#
loop_
_entity_poly.entity_id
_entity_poly.type
_entity_poly.pdbx_seq_one_letter_code
_entity_poly.pdbx_strand_id
1 'polypeptide(L)'
;MPFNVGLGAGVEYALVGKKTSYTFSLLAKQNVYSSANQIFVTLSNAQNFIGYEINPTALTFQLGFVGTKQFDKGFALQYGLTGMSDIQGGFGGKGDIRLEYKF
;
A
#
# COMPACT_ATOMS: atom_id res chain seq x y z
N MET A 1 -2.32 24.60 -7.42
CA MET A 1 -2.33 23.46 -6.48
C MET A 1 -1.81 22.24 -7.21
N PRO A 2 -0.75 21.57 -6.74
CA PRO A 2 -0.33 20.32 -7.35
C PRO A 2 -1.40 19.25 -7.07
N PHE A 3 -1.94 18.64 -8.12
CA PHE A 3 -2.84 17.49 -8.03
C PHE A 3 -2.11 16.26 -8.59
N ASN A 4 -2.35 15.12 -7.97
CA ASN A 4 -1.77 13.85 -8.38
C ASN A 4 -2.92 12.87 -8.62
N VAL A 5 -2.97 12.29 -9.82
CA VAL A 5 -4.01 11.35 -10.23
C VAL A 5 -3.35 10.01 -10.50
N GLY A 6 -3.74 9.01 -9.70
CA GLY A 6 -3.36 7.62 -9.89
C GLY A 6 -4.57 6.78 -10.24
N LEU A 7 -4.37 5.81 -11.14
CA LEU A 7 -5.32 4.74 -11.42
C LEU A 7 -4.82 3.46 -10.76
N GLY A 8 -5.71 2.74 -10.08
CA GLY A 8 -5.39 1.45 -9.49
C GLY A 8 -6.39 0.40 -9.96
N ALA A 9 -5.90 -0.76 -10.35
CA ALA A 9 -6.69 -1.94 -10.62
C ALA A 9 -6.22 -3.08 -9.71
N GLY A 10 -7.15 -3.74 -9.04
CA GLY A 10 -6.83 -4.83 -8.15
C GLY A 10 -7.90 -5.90 -8.15
N VAL A 11 -7.49 -7.11 -7.79
CA VAL A 11 -8.35 -8.26 -7.56
C VAL A 11 -8.21 -8.68 -6.12
N GLU A 12 -9.34 -8.95 -5.48
CA GLU A 12 -9.39 -9.50 -4.14
C GLU A 12 -10.17 -10.81 -4.18
N TYR A 13 -9.63 -11.81 -3.49
CA TYR A 13 -10.22 -13.12 -3.34
C TYR A 13 -10.34 -13.44 -1.85
N ALA A 14 -11.57 -13.45 -1.35
CA ALA A 14 -11.88 -13.73 0.03
C ALA A 14 -12.60 -15.09 0.16
N LEU A 15 -11.98 -16.01 0.88
CA LEU A 15 -12.56 -17.26 1.33
C LEU A 15 -13.11 -17.07 2.73
N VAL A 16 -14.42 -16.88 2.85
CA VAL A 16 -15.09 -16.65 4.14
C VAL A 16 -15.79 -17.93 4.59
N GLY A 17 -15.26 -18.56 5.65
CA GLY A 17 -15.92 -19.63 6.38
C GLY A 17 -16.57 -19.13 7.68
N LYS A 18 -17.30 -20.02 8.37
CA LYS A 18 -18.02 -19.68 9.62
C LYS A 18 -17.15 -19.18 10.77
N LYS A 19 -15.89 -19.63 10.85
CA LYS A 19 -14.95 -19.33 11.94
C LYS A 19 -13.58 -18.89 11.45
N THR A 20 -13.37 -18.87 10.14
CA THR A 20 -12.07 -18.57 9.56
C THR A 20 -12.29 -17.89 8.22
N SER A 21 -11.52 -16.87 7.92
CA SER A 21 -11.57 -16.15 6.67
C SER A 21 -10.16 -15.93 6.16
N TYR A 22 -9.95 -16.08 4.86
CA TYR A 22 -8.68 -15.82 4.21
C TYR A 22 -8.91 -14.90 3.04
N THR A 23 -8.26 -13.75 3.04
CA THR A 23 -8.35 -12.77 1.97
C THR A 23 -6.99 -12.68 1.31
N PHE A 24 -6.96 -12.84 -0.01
CA PHE A 24 -5.81 -12.55 -0.83
C PHE A 24 -6.15 -11.35 -1.72
N SER A 25 -5.26 -10.38 -1.80
CA SER A 25 -5.45 -9.15 -2.54
C SER A 25 -4.22 -8.88 -3.39
N LEU A 26 -4.44 -8.56 -4.66
CA LEU A 26 -3.42 -8.12 -5.57
C LEU A 26 -3.89 -6.79 -6.15
N LEU A 27 -3.07 -5.75 -6.02
CA LEU A 27 -3.42 -4.39 -6.39
C LEU A 27 -2.25 -3.78 -7.16
N ALA A 28 -2.47 -3.48 -8.44
CA ALA A 28 -1.56 -2.71 -9.26
C ALA A 28 -2.02 -1.26 -9.29
N LYS A 29 -1.17 -0.33 -8.86
CA LYS A 29 -1.42 1.11 -8.91
C LYS A 29 -0.45 1.74 -9.90
N GLN A 30 -0.99 2.41 -10.90
CA GLN A 30 -0.22 3.23 -11.83
C GLN A 30 -0.54 4.69 -11.56
N ASN A 31 0.48 5.47 -11.20
CA ASN A 31 0.35 6.92 -11.19
C ASN A 31 0.34 7.41 -12.64
N VAL A 32 -0.76 8.03 -13.08
CA VAL A 32 -0.99 8.40 -14.49
C VAL A 32 -0.64 9.84 -14.76
N TYR A 33 -0.81 10.71 -13.75
CA TYR A 33 -0.52 12.14 -13.91
C TYR A 33 -0.05 12.77 -12.62
N SER A 34 1.19 13.25 -12.61
CA SER A 34 1.71 14.14 -11.58
C SER A 34 2.04 15.46 -12.26
N SER A 35 1.29 16.53 -11.95
CA SER A 35 1.52 17.86 -12.55
C SER A 35 2.77 18.57 -12.00
N ALA A 36 3.50 17.95 -11.06
CA ALA A 36 4.69 18.50 -10.41
C ALA A 36 5.92 17.69 -10.82
N ASN A 37 6.57 18.12 -11.90
CA ASN A 37 7.76 17.45 -12.45
C ASN A 37 9.01 17.67 -11.57
N GLN A 38 9.05 18.72 -10.75
CA GLN A 38 10.24 19.12 -9.97
C GLN A 38 9.80 19.90 -8.72
N ILE A 39 10.20 19.47 -7.51
CA ILE A 39 10.18 20.35 -6.33
C ILE A 39 11.54 21.03 -6.27
N PHE A 40 11.57 22.31 -6.62
CA PHE A 40 12.73 23.16 -6.37
C PHE A 40 12.72 23.61 -4.92
N VAL A 41 13.50 22.93 -4.07
CA VAL A 41 13.79 23.42 -2.73
C VAL A 41 14.98 24.37 -2.83
N THR A 42 14.72 25.66 -3.00
CA THR A 42 15.76 26.68 -2.82
C THR A 42 15.93 26.95 -1.32
N LEU A 43 16.93 26.30 -0.71
CA LEU A 43 17.46 26.81 0.56
C LEU A 43 17.99 28.22 0.29
N SER A 44 17.45 29.25 0.95
CA SER A 44 17.78 30.67 0.76
C SER A 44 19.25 31.06 0.99
N ASN A 45 20.19 30.11 1.05
CA ASN A 45 21.62 30.34 1.23
C ASN A 45 22.54 29.46 0.35
N ALA A 46 22.01 28.64 -0.57
CA ALA A 46 22.85 27.78 -1.41
C ALA A 46 22.56 27.98 -2.90
N GLN A 47 23.60 28.32 -3.68
CA GLN A 47 23.60 28.39 -5.15
C GLN A 47 23.45 27.01 -5.85
N ASN A 48 22.96 25.98 -5.16
CA ASN A 48 22.88 24.62 -5.72
C ASN A 48 21.42 24.17 -5.78
N PHE A 49 20.92 24.07 -7.00
CA PHE A 49 19.61 23.51 -7.33
C PHE A 49 19.69 21.98 -7.26
N ILE A 50 19.08 21.38 -6.24
CA ILE A 50 18.85 19.93 -6.22
C ILE A 50 17.44 19.69 -6.74
N GLY A 51 17.33 19.38 -8.03
CA GLY A 51 16.08 18.93 -8.63
C GLY A 51 15.79 17.50 -8.17
N TYR A 52 14.83 17.33 -7.26
CA TYR A 52 14.31 16.01 -6.95
C TYR A 52 13.33 15.63 -8.07
N GLU A 53 13.74 14.73 -8.96
CA GLU A 53 12.86 14.13 -9.96
C GLU A 53 11.88 13.20 -9.25
N ILE A 54 10.64 13.67 -9.08
CA ILE A 54 9.54 12.83 -8.63
C ILE A 54 9.06 12.09 -9.88
N ASN A 55 9.66 10.91 -10.13
CA ASN A 55 9.32 10.08 -11.28
C ASN A 55 7.79 9.91 -11.37
N PRO A 56 7.14 10.48 -12.40
CA PRO A 56 5.68 10.66 -12.43
C PRO A 56 4.92 9.38 -12.77
N THR A 57 5.62 8.27 -13.01
CA THR A 57 5.07 7.02 -13.57
C THR A 57 5.47 5.80 -12.75
N ALA A 58 5.41 5.91 -11.42
CA ALA A 58 5.65 4.77 -10.53
C ALA A 58 4.47 3.78 -10.62
N LEU A 59 4.70 2.63 -11.26
CA LEU A 59 3.81 1.48 -11.20
C LEU A 59 4.17 0.65 -9.96
N THR A 60 3.27 0.62 -8.99
CA THR A 60 3.44 -0.12 -7.75
C THR A 60 2.50 -1.32 -7.71
N PHE A 61 3.05 -2.49 -7.37
CA PHE A 61 2.30 -3.70 -7.10
C PHE A 61 2.21 -3.91 -5.59
N GLN A 62 1.02 -4.25 -5.12
CA GLN A 62 0.71 -4.56 -3.73
C GLN A 62 0.06 -5.94 -3.67
N LEU A 63 0.65 -6.81 -2.87
CA LEU A 63 0.19 -8.17 -2.61
C LEU A 63 -0.15 -8.27 -1.13
N GLY A 64 -1.42 -8.35 -0.77
CA GLY A 64 -1.87 -8.49 0.60
C GLY A 64 -2.47 -9.87 0.84
N PHE A 65 -2.11 -10.51 1.94
CA PHE A 65 -2.73 -11.71 2.46
C PHE A 65 -3.19 -11.44 3.88
N VAL A 66 -4.45 -11.76 4.18
CA VAL A 66 -5.04 -11.56 5.51
C VAL A 66 -5.78 -12.84 5.91
N GLY A 67 -5.31 -13.50 6.96
CA GLY A 67 -6.01 -14.59 7.62
C GLY A 67 -6.72 -14.08 8.87
N THR A 68 -7.99 -14.42 9.04
CA THR A 68 -8.78 -14.11 10.23
C THR A 68 -9.34 -15.41 10.79
N LYS A 69 -9.21 -15.61 12.09
CA LYS A 69 -9.73 -16.77 12.80
C LYS A 69 -10.56 -16.30 13.98
N GLN A 70 -11.84 -16.64 13.96
CA GLN A 70 -12.79 -16.35 15.00
C GLN A 70 -12.95 -17.58 15.88
N PHE A 71 -12.74 -17.39 17.18
CA PHE A 71 -12.92 -18.39 18.21
C PHE A 71 -14.31 -18.25 18.83
N ASP A 72 -14.89 -19.37 19.29
CA ASP A 72 -16.25 -19.40 19.85
C ASP A 72 -16.45 -18.51 21.09
N LYS A 73 -15.39 -18.14 21.81
CA LYS A 73 -15.47 -17.31 23.02
C LYS A 73 -15.46 -15.79 22.75
N GLY A 74 -15.85 -15.36 21.55
CA GLY A 74 -15.84 -13.93 21.17
C GLY A 74 -14.46 -13.34 20.86
N PHE A 75 -13.42 -14.19 20.76
CA PHE A 75 -12.08 -13.76 20.33
C PHE A 75 -11.96 -13.87 18.81
N ALA A 76 -11.33 -12.91 18.16
CA ALA A 76 -10.90 -13.00 16.78
C ALA A 76 -9.41 -12.66 16.68
N LEU A 77 -8.65 -13.50 15.99
CA LEU A 77 -7.25 -13.25 15.65
C LEU A 77 -7.15 -13.04 14.15
N GLN A 78 -6.67 -11.87 13.77
CA GLN A 78 -6.36 -11.50 12.40
C GLN A 78 -4.85 -11.33 12.26
N TYR A 79 -4.31 -11.86 11.17
CA TYR A 79 -2.92 -11.71 10.78
C TYR A 79 -2.87 -11.36 9.30
N GLY A 80 -2.21 -10.25 9.00
CA GLY A 80 -2.02 -9.72 7.66
C GLY A 80 -0.54 -9.64 7.31
N LEU A 81 -0.25 -9.90 6.04
CA LEU A 81 1.06 -9.72 5.43
C LEU A 81 0.84 -9.02 4.10
N THR A 82 1.45 -7.85 3.92
CA THR A 82 1.38 -7.07 2.69
C THR A 82 2.79 -6.87 2.16
N GLY A 83 3.05 -7.38 0.96
CA GLY A 83 4.22 -7.04 0.17
C GLY A 83 3.88 -5.93 -0.80
N MET A 84 4.79 -4.98 -0.96
CA MET A 84 4.68 -3.91 -1.93
C MET A 84 6.00 -3.78 -2.70
N SER A 85 5.90 -3.71 -4.02
CA SER A 85 7.05 -3.53 -4.90
C SER A 85 6.73 -2.46 -5.94
N ASP A 86 7.70 -1.62 -6.24
CA ASP A 86 7.61 -0.61 -7.30
C ASP A 86 8.59 -0.94 -8.43
N ILE A 87 8.24 -0.58 -9.65
CA ILE A 87 9.11 -0.75 -10.82
C ILE A 87 10.42 0.04 -10.73
N GLN A 88 10.51 1.05 -9.86
CA GLN A 88 11.73 1.81 -9.60
C GLN A 88 12.68 1.12 -8.62
N GLY A 89 12.39 -0.12 -8.20
CA GLY A 89 13.24 -0.90 -7.30
C GLY A 89 12.97 -0.66 -5.82
N GLY A 90 11.86 -0.01 -5.48
CA GLY A 90 11.37 0.09 -4.10
C GLY A 90 10.68 -1.19 -3.67
N PHE A 91 11.11 -1.80 -2.56
CA PHE A 91 10.46 -2.96 -1.97
C PHE A 91 10.11 -2.65 -0.51
N GLY A 92 8.90 -3.00 -0.11
CA GLY A 92 8.40 -2.82 1.25
C GLY A 92 7.55 -4.00 1.67
N GLY A 93 7.60 -4.34 2.95
CA GLY A 93 6.76 -5.36 3.54
C GLY A 93 6.12 -4.81 4.81
N LYS A 94 4.87 -5.17 5.05
CA LYS A 94 4.16 -4.87 6.28
C LYS A 94 3.50 -6.14 6.79
N GLY A 95 3.78 -6.50 8.04
CA GLY A 95 2.98 -7.46 8.78
C GLY A 95 2.07 -6.74 9.75
N ASP A 96 0.83 -7.20 9.88
CA ASP A 96 -0.10 -6.76 10.90
C ASP A 96 -0.66 -7.96 11.64
N ILE A 97 -0.83 -7.81 12.95
CA ILE A 97 -1.49 -8.80 13.80
C ILE A 97 -2.49 -8.02 14.65
N ARG A 98 -3.75 -8.44 14.60
CA ARG A 98 -4.85 -7.82 15.34
C ARG A 98 -5.58 -8.88 16.12
N LEU A 99 -5.65 -8.69 17.43
CA LEU A 99 -6.48 -9.49 18.32
C LEU A 99 -7.71 -8.65 18.69
N GLU A 100 -8.90 -9.16 18.42
CA GLU A 100 -10.17 -8.57 18.82
C GLU A 100 -10.84 -9.48 19.86
N TYR A 101 -11.44 -8.86 20.87
CA TYR A 101 -12.22 -9.57 21.88
C TYR A 101 -13.54 -8.83 22.06
N LYS A 102 -14.65 -9.53 21.82
CA LYS A 102 -16.01 -9.06 22.09
C LYS A 102 -16.53 -9.72 23.36
N PHE A 103 -16.86 -8.88 24.34
CA PHE A 103 -17.53 -9.24 25.59
C PHE A 103 -19.04 -9.22 25.42
#